data_AF-A0A6B3FDT8-F1
#
_entry.id   AF-A0A6B3FDT8-F1
#
_cell.length_a   1.000
_cell.length_b   1.000
_cell.length_c   1.000
_cell.angle_alpha   90.00
_cell.angle_beta   90.00
_cell.angle_gamma   90.00
#
_symmetry.space_group_name_H-M   'P 1'
#
loop_
_entity.id
_entity.type
_entity.pdbx_description
1 polymer ?
#
loop_
_entity_poly.entity_id
_entity_poly.type
_entity_poly.pdbx_seq_one_letter_code
_entity_poly.pdbx_strand_id
1 'polypeptide(L)' 'MITDARGRIDAIDDRIIGLIQERSAVSAVVQKARVEAGGRRVNLSREMEVLSHYRDALGKQGTALAMTLLELSRGRA' A
#
# COMPACT_ATOMS: atom_id res chain seq x y z
N MET A 1 -26.24 18.02 -5.74
CA MET A 1 -25.43 19.25 -5.55
C MET A 1 -23.97 18.86 -5.42
N ILE A 2 -23.02 19.73 -5.80
CA ILE A 2 -21.57 19.49 -5.67
C ILE A 2 -21.16 19.10 -4.23
N THR A 3 -21.83 19.63 -3.21
CA THR A 3 -21.60 19.32 -1.79
C THR A 3 -21.82 17.83 -1.45
N ASP A 4 -22.82 17.20 -2.05
CA ASP A 4 -23.14 15.79 -1.83
C ASP A 4 -22.08 14.87 -2.46
N ALA A 5 -21.54 15.28 -3.63
CA ALA A 5 -20.43 14.57 -4.26
C ALA A 5 -19.12 14.68 -3.46
N ARG A 6 -18.86 15.83 -2.81
CA ARG A 6 -17.69 16.02 -1.95
C ARG A 6 -17.74 15.14 -0.70
N GLY A 7 -18.88 15.10 -0.01
CA GLY A 7 -19.04 14.21 1.15
C GLY A 7 -18.83 12.73 0.80
N ARG A 8 -19.22 12.32 -0.41
CA ARG A 8 -18.93 10.97 -0.91
C ARG A 8 -17.45 10.73 -1.19
N ILE A 9 -16.73 11.73 -1.70
CA ILE A 9 -15.27 11.65 -1.89
C ILE A 9 -14.59 11.51 -0.53
N ASP A 10 -14.94 12.35 0.45
CA ASP A 10 -14.37 12.31 1.80
C ASP A 10 -14.56 10.92 2.44
N ALA A 11 -15.76 10.35 2.34
CA ALA A 11 -16.04 9.00 2.84
C ALA A 11 -15.26 7.89 2.10
N ILE A 12 -14.94 8.08 0.82
CA ILE A 12 -14.07 7.17 0.07
C ILE A 12 -12.63 7.31 0.55
N ASP A 13 -12.16 8.54 0.75
CA ASP A 13 -10.80 8.82 1.19
C ASP A 13 -10.55 8.26 2.60
N ASP A 14 -11.49 8.40 3.53
CA ASP A 14 -11.42 7.80 4.86
C ASP A 14 -11.25 6.27 4.78
N ARG A 15 -12.00 5.62 3.87
CA ARG A 15 -11.90 4.18 3.65
C ARG A 15 -10.55 3.79 3.03
N ILE A 16 -10.04 4.58 2.08
CA ILE A 16 -8.73 4.36 1.48
C ILE A 16 -7.64 4.48 2.55
N ILE A 17 -7.68 5.51 3.39
CA ILE A 17 -6.72 5.71 4.48
C ILE A 17 -6.76 4.53 5.45
N GLY A 18 -7.93 4.09 5.89
CA GLY A 18 -8.09 2.92 6.76
C GLY A 18 -7.48 1.66 6.14
N LEU A 19 -7.74 1.39 4.86
CA LEU A 19 -7.17 0.24 4.15
C LEU A 19 -5.65 0.33 4.01
N ILE A 20 -5.10 1.52 3.80
CA ILE A 20 -3.65 1.73 3.73
C ILE A 20 -2.98 1.45 5.09
N GLN A 21 -3.59 1.91 6.19
CA GLN A 21 -3.10 1.66 7.54
C GLN A 21 -3.12 0.16 7.86
N GLU A 22 -4.24 -0.51 7.58
CA GLU A 22 -4.38 -1.96 7.76
C GLU A 22 -3.34 -2.73 6.93
N ARG A 23 -3.19 -2.40 5.64
CA ARG A 23 -2.18 -3.02 4.76
C ARG A 23 -0.77 -2.84 5.31
N SER A 24 -0.45 -1.67 5.85
CA SER A 24 0.87 -1.35 6.41
C SER A 24 1.13 -2.15 7.69
N ALA A 25 0.14 -2.27 8.57
CA ALA A 25 0.21 -3.09 9.79
C ALA A 25 0.44 -4.57 9.45
N VAL A 26 -0.32 -5.12 8.50
CA VAL A 26 -0.13 -6.50 8.02
C VAL A 26 1.26 -6.69 7.40
N SER A 27 1.74 -5.72 6.62
CA SER A 27 3.09 -5.77 6.04
C SER A 27 4.17 -5.84 7.12
N ALA A 28 4.05 -5.06 8.20
CA ALA A 28 4.99 -5.06 9.30
C ALA A 28 5.03 -6.43 10.02
N VAL A 29 3.87 -7.06 10.24
CA VAL A 29 3.79 -8.43 10.81
C VAL A 29 4.51 -9.44 9.93
N VAL A 30 4.27 -9.41 8.62
CA VAL A 30 4.93 -10.32 7.66
C VAL A 30 6.44 -10.09 7.61
N GLN A 31 6.88 -8.83 7.62
CA GLN A 31 8.31 -8.50 7.63
C GLN A 31 8.99 -8.97 8.91
N LYS A 32 8.34 -8.79 10.08
CA LYS A 32 8.85 -9.26 11.37
C LYS A 32 9.04 -10.78 11.36
N ALA A 33 8.01 -11.53 10.99
CA ALA A 33 8.07 -12.99 10.92
C ALA A 33 9.17 -13.48 9.95
N ARG A 34 9.37 -12.80 8.81
CA ARG A 34 10.43 -13.14 7.85
C ARG A 34 11.82 -12.92 8.42
N VAL A 35 12.04 -11.82 9.12
CA VAL A 35 13.34 -11.51 9.76
C VAL A 35 13.61 -12.50 10.89
N GLU A 36 12.61 -12.86 11.69
CA GLU A 36 12.71 -13.88 12.74
C GLU A 36 13.08 -15.26 12.17
N ALA A 37 12.61 -15.58 10.96
CA ALA A 37 12.99 -16.79 10.22
C ALA A 37 14.36 -16.70 9.51
N GLY A 38 15.18 -15.67 9.78
CA GLY A 38 16.50 -15.47 9.16
C GLY A 38 16.49 -14.93 7.73
N GLY A 39 15.31 -14.53 7.23
CA GLY A 39 15.14 -13.93 5.92
C GLY A 39 15.47 -12.43 5.87
N ARG A 40 15.60 -11.89 4.65
CA ARG A 40 15.77 -10.44 4.45
C ARG A 40 14.46 -9.69 4.70
N ARG A 41 14.56 -8.48 5.27
CA ARG A 41 13.41 -7.58 5.49
C ARG A 41 12.64 -7.27 4.20
N VAL A 42 13.33 -7.22 3.06
CA VAL A 42 12.73 -6.93 1.74
C VAL A 42 12.78 -8.16 0.82
N ASN A 43 11.70 -8.41 0.08
CA ASN A 43 11.64 -9.40 -0.99
C ASN A 43 11.32 -8.70 -2.32
N LEU A 44 12.32 -8.59 -3.19
CA LEU A 44 12.22 -7.88 -4.47
C LEU A 44 11.15 -8.49 -5.40
N SER A 45 11.06 -9.82 -5.49
CA SER A 45 10.05 -10.50 -6.32
C SER A 45 8.64 -10.07 -5.90
N ARG A 46 8.38 -10.07 -4.59
CA ARG A 46 7.08 -9.68 -4.05
C ARG A 46 6.77 -8.20 -4.29
N GLU A 47 7.78 -7.34 -4.23
CA GLU A 47 7.58 -5.91 -4.52
C GLU A 47 7.28 -5.67 -6.00
N MET A 48 7.93 -6.41 -6.91
CA MET A 48 7.63 -6.36 -8.34
C MET A 48 6.21 -6.82 -8.65
N GLU A 49 5.70 -7.85 -7.96
CA GLU A 49 4.30 -8.28 -8.08
C GLU A 49 3.33 -7.18 -7.64
N VAL A 50 3.61 -6.48 -6.54
CA VAL A 50 2.79 -5.36 -6.08
C VAL A 50 2.79 -4.22 -7.10
N LEU A 51 3.97 -3.87 -7.65
CA LEU A 51 4.06 -2.83 -8.68
C LEU A 51 3.27 -3.22 -9.94
N SER A 52 3.36 -4.48 -10.39
CA SER A 52 2.57 -4.96 -11.52
C SER A 52 1.08 -4.87 -11.22
N HIS A 53 0.65 -5.39 -10.06
CA HIS A 53 -0.76 -5.41 -9.69
C HIS A 53 -1.42 -4.02 -9.72
N TYR A 54 -0.75 -3.01 -9.15
CA TYR A 54 -1.27 -1.64 -9.18
C TYR A 54 -1.20 -1.01 -10.57
N ARG A 55 -0.13 -1.28 -11.33
CA ARG A 55 -0.01 -0.79 -12.71
C ARG A 55 -1.09 -1.38 -13.60
N ASP A 56 -1.41 -2.65 -13.45
CA ASP A 56 -2.40 -3.34 -14.27
C ASP A 56 -3.82 -2.83 -13.93
N ALA A 57 -4.07 -2.41 -12.69
CA ALA A 57 -5.35 -1.83 -12.26
C ALA A 57 -5.51 -0.32 -12.55
N LEU A 58 -4.44 0.47 -12.43
CA LEU A 58 -4.49 1.95 -12.44
C LEU A 58 -3.57 2.60 -13.49
N GLY A 59 -2.97 1.80 -14.36
CA GLY A 59 -2.01 2.28 -15.36
C GLY A 59 -0.73 2.82 -14.74
N LYS A 60 -0.10 3.80 -15.40
CA LYS A 60 1.19 4.38 -14.98
C LYS A 60 1.15 4.97 -13.56
N GLN A 61 0.04 5.58 -13.17
CA GLN A 61 -0.19 6.17 -11.86
C GLN A 61 -0.22 5.11 -10.76
N GLY A 62 -0.66 3.88 -11.08
CA GLY A 62 -0.63 2.75 -10.17
C GLY A 62 0.76 2.40 -9.67
N THR A 63 1.78 2.45 -10.54
CA THR A 63 3.17 2.20 -10.14
C THR A 63 3.62 3.18 -9.06
N ALA A 64 3.34 4.48 -9.22
CA ALA A 64 3.72 5.50 -8.24
C ALA A 64 3.01 5.27 -6.90
N LEU A 65 1.70 4.97 -6.93
CA LEU A 65 0.95 4.63 -5.72
C LEU A 65 1.54 3.40 -5.01
N ALA A 66 1.83 2.33 -5.75
CA ALA A 66 2.46 1.13 -5.18
C ALA A 66 3.83 1.43 -4.56
N MET A 67 4.65 2.27 -5.18
CA MET A 67 5.94 2.69 -4.60
C MET A 67 5.75 3.39 -3.26
N THR A 68 4.83 4.36 -3.17
CA THR A 68 4.52 5.06 -1.92
C THR A 68 4.04 4.08 -0.83
N LEU A 69 3.16 3.13 -1.18
CA LEU A 69 2.68 2.12 -0.22
C LEU A 69 3.79 1.19 0.27
N LEU A 70 4.75 0.83 -0.59
CA LEU A 70 5.91 0.03 -0.21
C LEU A 70 6.86 0.84 0.70
N GLU A 71 7.04 2.14 0.46
CA GLU A 71 7.85 3.03 1.30
C GLU A 71 7.26 3.17 2.71
N LEU A 72 5.94 3.42 2.80
CA LEU A 72 5.21 3.43 4.08
C LEU A 72 5.41 2.11 4.84
N SER A 73 5.31 0.98 4.14
CA SER A 73 5.47 -0.36 4.73
C SER A 73 6.89 -0.65 5.21
N ARG A 74 7.90 0.08 4.74
CA ARG A 74 9.30 -0.07 5.15
C ARG A 74 9.68 0.85 6.32
N GLY A 75 8.77 1.75 6.73
CA GLY A 75 9.02 2.74 7.79
C GLY A 75 10.06 3.81 7.39
N ARG A 76 10.15 4.17 6.10
CA ARG A 76 11.05 5.23 5.61
C ARG A 76 10.35 6.57 5.33
N ALA A 77 9.21 6.80 5.97
CA ALA A 77 8.49 8.07 5.89
C ALA A 77 9.20 9.15 6.72
#